data_AF-A0A2W5UNL9-F1
#
_entry.id   AF-A0A2W5UNL9-F1
#
_cell.length_a   1.000
_cell.length_b   1.000
_cell.length_c   1.000
_cell.angle_alpha   90.00
_cell.angle_beta   90.00
_cell.angle_gamma   90.00
#
_symmetry.space_group_name_H-M   'P 1'
#
loop_
_entity.id
_entity.type
_entity.pdbx_description
1 polymer ?
#
loop_
_entity_poly.entity_id
_entity_poly.type
_entity_poly.pdbx_seq_one_letter_code
_entity_poly.pdbx_strand_id
1 'polypeptide(L)'
;MTETRMTGLTRRGLLGAFAATAVVAAPTYSNAFALLKGAGDIRRIRMYSGRTGESMDTIYWIEGEYIPEVLKEINYFMRDWRTDTKIKIDPRNVDIMAASHRLLDVSEPYMLLSGYRSPQTNAMLRSRSSGVARNSLHIKGQAADLRLKSRSVRQMAKAAASCASGGVGTYSRSNFVHMDCGSVRTWGA
;
A
#
# COMPACT_ATOMS: atom_id res chain seq x y z
N MET A 1 -50.54 43.46 12.01
CA MET A 1 -49.14 43.19 12.40
C MET A 1 -48.90 41.71 12.16
N THR A 2 -48.17 41.38 11.09
CA THR A 2 -47.85 40.00 10.70
C THR A 2 -46.35 39.83 10.93
N GLU A 3 -45.96 39.10 11.97
CA GLU A 3 -44.56 38.84 12.26
C GLU A 3 -44.03 37.68 11.40
N THR A 4 -43.11 38.02 10.50
CA THR A 4 -42.26 37.08 9.78
C THR A 4 -41.21 36.52 10.75
N ARG A 5 -41.31 35.24 11.11
CA ARG A 5 -40.20 34.54 11.78
C ARG A 5 -39.17 34.08 10.76
N MET A 6 -38.02 34.76 10.72
CA MET A 6 -36.81 34.22 10.09
C MET A 6 -36.23 33.11 10.98
N THR A 7 -36.22 31.87 10.49
CA THR A 7 -35.49 30.77 11.14
C THR A 7 -34.00 30.90 10.85
N GLY A 8 -33.24 31.43 11.81
CA GLY A 8 -31.78 31.50 11.72
C GLY A 8 -31.14 30.11 11.79
N LEU A 9 -30.45 29.72 10.72
CA LEU A 9 -29.52 28.59 10.73
C LEU A 9 -28.38 28.89 11.72
N THR A 10 -28.36 28.19 12.85
CA THR A 10 -27.30 28.35 13.85
C THR A 10 -26.05 27.57 13.43
N ARG A 11 -24.86 28.07 13.78
CA ARG A 11 -23.55 27.42 13.49
C ARG A 11 -23.45 25.97 13.99
N ARG A 12 -24.29 25.56 14.94
CA ARG A 12 -24.38 24.17 15.43
C ARG A 12 -25.17 23.24 14.49
N GLY A 13 -26.09 23.75 13.68
CA GLY A 13 -26.84 22.95 12.70
C GLY A 13 -25.99 22.48 11.51
N LEU A 14 -24.97 23.26 11.12
CA LEU A 14 -24.07 22.93 10.01
C LEU A 14 -23.05 21.83 10.36
N LEU A 15 -22.74 21.62 11.65
CA LEU A 15 -21.86 20.52 12.09
C LEU A 15 -22.60 19.19 12.27
N GLY A 16 -23.92 19.22 12.42
CA GLY A 16 -24.75 18.00 12.47
C GLY A 16 -24.99 17.38 11.09
N ALA A 17 -24.97 18.17 10.03
CA ALA A 17 -25.26 17.72 8.67
C ALA A 17 -24.07 17.07 7.94
N PHE A 18 -22.85 17.15 8.46
CA PHE A 18 -21.66 16.52 7.86
C PHE A 18 -21.26 15.18 8.52
N ALA A 19 -21.92 14.79 9.62
CA ALA A 19 -21.61 13.56 10.33
C ALA A 19 -22.23 12.29 9.69
N ALA A 20 -23.08 12.44 8.67
CA ALA A 20 -23.91 11.33 8.15
C ALA A 20 -23.45 10.72 6.81
N THR A 21 -22.35 11.18 6.19
CA THR A 21 -21.97 10.71 4.85
C THR A 21 -20.49 10.38 4.70
N ALA A 22 -19.98 9.51 5.59
CA ALA A 22 -18.73 8.79 5.34
C ALA A 22 -18.76 7.38 5.94
N VAL A 23 -19.81 6.62 5.65
CA VAL A 23 -19.67 5.16 5.66
C VAL A 23 -18.98 4.79 4.35
N VAL A 24 -17.65 4.88 4.32
CA VAL A 24 -16.89 4.15 3.32
C VAL A 24 -17.10 2.69 3.68
N ALA A 25 -18.01 2.03 2.96
CA ALA A 25 -18.13 0.59 2.97
C ALA A 25 -16.83 0.02 2.40
N ALA A 26 -15.80 -0.12 3.25
CA ALA A 26 -14.80 -1.14 3.00
C ALA A 26 -15.56 -2.48 3.04
N PRO A 27 -15.56 -3.29 1.97
CA PRO A 27 -16.14 -4.62 2.03
C PRO A 27 -15.33 -5.42 3.06
N THR A 28 -15.82 -5.45 4.30
CA THR A 28 -15.29 -6.33 5.33
C THR A 28 -15.93 -7.68 5.10
N TYR A 29 -15.33 -8.49 4.24
CA TYR A 29 -15.66 -9.91 4.12
C TYR A 29 -15.28 -10.61 5.44
N SER A 30 -16.18 -10.51 6.42
CA SER A 30 -16.01 -11.01 7.79
C SER A 30 -16.04 -12.55 7.87
N ASN A 31 -16.11 -13.25 6.72
CA ASN A 31 -16.20 -14.70 6.64
C ASN A 31 -14.87 -15.41 6.29
N ALA A 32 -13.77 -14.69 6.06
CA ALA A 32 -12.48 -15.34 5.81
C ALA A 32 -11.83 -15.95 7.07
N PHE A 33 -12.27 -15.54 8.27
CA PHE A 33 -11.67 -16.03 9.53
C PHE A 33 -12.10 -17.45 9.92
N ALA A 34 -13.24 -17.96 9.42
CA ALA A 34 -13.76 -19.27 9.81
C ALA A 34 -13.05 -20.45 9.11
N LEU A 35 -12.32 -20.21 8.01
CA LEU A 35 -11.55 -21.25 7.29
C LEU A 35 -10.16 -21.50 7.90
N LEU A 36 -9.73 -20.73 8.90
CA LEU A 36 -8.34 -20.73 9.39
C LEU A 36 -8.10 -21.56 10.66
N LYS A 37 -9.09 -22.31 11.17
CA LYS A 37 -8.88 -23.24 12.28
C LYS A 37 -8.13 -24.48 11.78
N GLY A 38 -6.80 -24.40 11.78
CA GLY A 38 -5.88 -25.46 11.34
C GLY A 38 -4.97 -25.09 10.17
N ALA A 39 -5.00 -23.83 9.71
CA ALA A 39 -4.30 -23.37 8.51
C ALA A 39 -2.78 -23.55 8.64
N GLY A 40 -2.16 -24.23 7.69
CA GLY A 40 -0.71 -24.34 7.53
C GLY A 40 -0.03 -22.99 7.31
N ASP A 41 1.01 -22.96 6.47
CA ASP A 41 1.73 -21.72 6.22
C ASP A 41 0.80 -20.69 5.55
N ILE A 42 0.81 -19.44 6.04
CA ILE A 42 0.03 -18.33 5.51
C ILE A 42 0.92 -17.12 5.29
N ARG A 43 0.60 -16.32 4.26
CA ARG A 43 1.23 -15.01 4.07
C ARG A 43 0.18 -13.92 4.12
N ARG A 44 0.47 -12.92 4.94
CA ARG A 44 -0.40 -11.78 5.22
C ARG A 44 0.33 -10.50 4.87
N ILE A 45 -0.38 -9.54 4.30
CA ILE A 45 0.14 -8.21 4.04
C ILE A 45 -0.78 -7.16 4.67
N ARG A 46 -0.18 -6.14 5.29
CA ARG A 46 -0.89 -5.01 5.88
C ARG A 46 -0.34 -3.72 5.31
N MET A 47 -1.21 -2.90 4.75
CA MET A 47 -0.80 -1.65 4.12
C MET A 47 -1.81 -0.53 4.36
N TYR A 48 -1.31 0.70 4.36
CA TYR A 48 -2.07 1.94 4.41
C TYR A 48 -1.55 2.89 3.33
N SER A 49 -2.45 3.47 2.53
CA SER A 49 -2.13 4.47 1.53
C SER A 49 -2.49 5.86 2.06
N GLY A 50 -1.49 6.68 2.36
CA GLY A 50 -1.70 8.08 2.72
C GLY A 50 -2.20 8.96 1.56
N ARG A 51 -2.22 8.42 0.32
CA ARG A 51 -2.67 9.14 -0.88
C ARG A 51 -4.15 8.97 -1.15
N THR A 52 -4.67 7.76 -0.89
CA THR A 52 -6.07 7.41 -1.13
C THR A 52 -6.89 7.29 0.15
N GLY A 53 -6.23 7.19 1.32
CA GLY A 53 -6.88 6.93 2.60
C GLY A 53 -7.25 5.46 2.82
N GLU A 54 -6.98 4.59 1.84
CA GLU A 54 -7.32 3.17 1.89
C GLU A 54 -6.39 2.41 2.84
N SER A 55 -6.96 1.41 3.53
CA SER A 55 -6.22 0.43 4.33
C SER A 55 -6.54 -0.98 3.83
N MET A 56 -5.57 -1.89 3.94
CA MET A 56 -5.80 -3.31 3.75
C MET A 56 -5.05 -4.14 4.78
N ASP A 57 -5.69 -5.23 5.17
CA ASP A 57 -5.13 -6.25 6.04
C ASP A 57 -5.69 -7.61 5.61
N THR A 58 -4.89 -8.38 4.87
CA THR A 58 -5.41 -9.54 4.14
C THR A 58 -4.38 -10.67 4.07
N ILE A 59 -4.88 -11.90 4.06
CA ILE A 59 -4.12 -13.11 3.77
C ILE A 59 -4.25 -13.36 2.27
N TYR A 60 -3.13 -13.36 1.55
CA TYR A 60 -3.12 -13.44 0.09
C TYR A 60 -2.57 -14.77 -0.43
N TRP A 61 -2.09 -15.62 0.47
CA TRP A 61 -1.51 -16.93 0.17
C TRP A 61 -1.74 -17.89 1.34
N ILE A 62 -2.12 -19.13 1.03
CA ILE A 62 -2.39 -20.21 1.99
C ILE A 62 -1.82 -21.50 1.41
N GLU A 63 -0.98 -22.20 2.16
CA GLU A 63 -0.56 -23.59 1.90
C GLU A 63 -0.05 -23.87 0.46
N GLY A 64 0.75 -22.98 -0.10
CA GLY A 64 1.30 -23.14 -1.46
C GLY A 64 0.65 -22.24 -2.49
N GLU A 65 -0.59 -21.81 -2.26
CA GLU A 65 -1.44 -21.22 -3.28
C GLU A 65 -1.76 -19.75 -2.99
N TYR A 66 -1.70 -18.92 -4.04
CA TYR A 66 -2.18 -17.55 -3.96
C TYR A 66 -3.71 -17.51 -4.04
N ILE A 67 -4.33 -16.60 -3.30
CA ILE A 67 -5.77 -16.34 -3.39
C ILE A 67 -6.03 -15.32 -4.50
N PRO A 68 -6.60 -15.71 -5.66
CA PRO A 68 -6.70 -14.83 -6.82
C PRO A 68 -7.52 -13.56 -6.57
N GLU A 69 -8.56 -13.66 -5.75
CA GLU A 69 -9.46 -12.58 -5.37
C GLU A 69 -8.71 -11.52 -4.58
N VAL A 70 -7.89 -11.94 -3.61
CA VAL A 70 -7.07 -11.04 -2.79
C VAL A 70 -5.96 -10.40 -3.64
N LEU A 71 -5.37 -11.12 -4.59
CA LEU A 71 -4.42 -10.52 -5.53
C LEU A 71 -5.09 -9.42 -6.38
N LYS A 72 -6.37 -9.56 -6.76
CA LYS A 72 -7.11 -8.49 -7.46
C LYS A 72 -7.31 -7.26 -6.57
N GLU A 73 -7.56 -7.45 -5.27
CA GLU A 73 -7.64 -6.36 -4.30
C GLU A 73 -6.29 -5.66 -4.13
N ILE A 74 -5.19 -6.41 -4.04
CA ILE A 74 -3.83 -5.87 -3.99
C ILE A 74 -3.51 -5.07 -5.27
N ASN A 75 -3.91 -5.57 -6.44
CA ASN A 75 -3.73 -4.85 -7.70
C ASN A 75 -4.43 -3.48 -7.69
N TYR A 76 -5.65 -3.42 -7.13
CA TYR A 76 -6.37 -2.17 -7.00
C TYR A 76 -5.77 -1.26 -5.93
N PHE A 77 -5.40 -1.79 -4.76
CA PHE A 77 -4.78 -1.02 -3.69
C PHE A 77 -3.45 -0.40 -4.11
N MET A 78 -2.64 -1.14 -4.87
CA MET A 78 -1.35 -0.70 -5.37
C MET A 78 -1.43 0.05 -6.71
N ARG A 79 -2.63 0.44 -7.17
CA ARG A 79 -2.81 1.18 -8.42
C ARG A 79 -2.07 2.52 -8.44
N ASP A 80 -1.90 3.07 -9.63
CA ASP A 80 -1.47 4.46 -9.75
C ASP A 80 -2.63 5.38 -9.40
N TRP A 81 -2.63 5.90 -8.17
CA TRP A 81 -3.69 6.76 -7.66
C TRP A 81 -3.88 8.07 -8.46
N ARG A 82 -2.88 8.51 -9.23
CA ARG A 82 -2.99 9.75 -10.01
C ARG A 82 -3.83 9.58 -11.26
N THR A 83 -3.79 8.39 -11.83
CA THR A 83 -4.47 8.04 -13.09
C THR A 83 -5.60 7.01 -12.89
N ASP A 84 -5.78 6.53 -11.65
CA ASP A 84 -6.65 5.42 -11.26
C ASP A 84 -6.45 4.14 -12.08
N THR A 85 -5.27 3.99 -12.70
CA THR A 85 -4.96 2.84 -13.53
C THR A 85 -4.26 1.75 -12.72
N LYS A 86 -4.68 0.51 -12.95
CA LYS A 86 -4.15 -0.69 -12.29
C LYS A 86 -3.67 -1.69 -13.33
N ILE A 87 -2.70 -2.50 -12.92
CA ILE A 87 -2.25 -3.68 -13.66
C ILE A 87 -2.14 -4.85 -12.68
N LYS A 88 -1.81 -6.04 -13.19
CA LYS A 88 -1.43 -7.16 -12.34
C LYS A 88 -0.10 -6.84 -11.64
N ILE A 89 -0.12 -6.81 -10.32
CA ILE A 89 1.08 -6.78 -9.49
C ILE A 89 1.67 -8.20 -9.46
N ASP A 90 2.99 -8.28 -9.58
CA ASP A 90 3.72 -9.54 -9.47
C ASP A 90 3.66 -10.03 -8.02
N PRO A 91 3.05 -11.21 -7.73
CA PRO A 91 2.89 -11.68 -6.35
C PRO A 91 4.22 -11.83 -5.60
N ARG A 92 5.33 -12.05 -6.31
CA ARG A 92 6.67 -12.14 -5.71
C ARG A 92 7.10 -10.84 -5.02
N ASN A 93 6.62 -9.68 -5.50
CA ASN A 93 6.86 -8.42 -4.79
C ASN A 93 6.13 -8.42 -3.44
N VAL A 94 4.87 -8.85 -3.42
CA VAL A 94 4.07 -8.97 -2.18
C VAL A 94 4.73 -9.94 -1.20
N ASP A 95 5.30 -11.04 -1.69
CA ASP A 95 6.08 -11.99 -0.88
C ASP A 95 7.29 -11.37 -0.21
N ILE A 96 8.09 -10.61 -0.96
CA ILE A 96 9.26 -9.90 -0.40
C ILE A 96 8.81 -8.93 0.69
N MET A 97 7.70 -8.22 0.46
CA MET A 97 7.14 -7.30 1.45
C MET A 97 6.68 -8.04 2.71
N ALA A 98 5.92 -9.13 2.57
CA ALA A 98 5.43 -9.91 3.70
C ALA A 98 6.57 -10.59 4.49
N ALA A 99 7.57 -11.14 3.79
CA ALA A 99 8.76 -11.73 4.42
C ALA A 99 9.57 -10.68 5.18
N SER A 100 9.79 -9.50 4.57
CA SER A 100 10.47 -8.37 5.22
C SER A 100 9.73 -7.91 6.47
N HIS A 101 8.41 -7.83 6.41
CA HIS A 101 7.56 -7.43 7.53
C HIS A 101 7.67 -8.41 8.70
N ARG A 102 7.65 -9.72 8.41
CA ARG A 102 7.84 -10.78 9.40
C ARG A 102 9.22 -10.72 10.04
N LEU A 103 10.28 -10.48 9.26
CA LEU A 103 11.65 -10.32 9.79
C LEU A 103 11.82 -9.10 10.69
N LEU A 104 11.01 -8.05 10.48
CA LEU A 104 11.03 -6.84 11.30
C LEU A 104 10.28 -6.99 12.63
N ASP A 105 9.51 -8.07 12.77
CA ASP A 105 8.67 -8.39 13.93
C ASP A 105 7.82 -7.19 14.36
N VAL A 106 6.97 -6.72 13.45
CA VAL A 106 6.07 -5.58 13.66
C VAL A 106 4.64 -5.96 13.32
N SER A 107 3.68 -5.30 13.98
CA SER A 107 2.26 -5.39 13.64
C SER A 107 1.76 -4.20 12.82
N GLU A 108 2.53 -3.11 12.78
CA GLU A 108 2.23 -1.87 12.06
C GLU A 108 2.05 -2.13 10.55
N PRO A 109 0.99 -1.65 9.88
CA PRO A 109 0.88 -1.74 8.43
C PRO A 109 1.98 -0.92 7.74
N TYR A 110 2.47 -1.40 6.60
CA TYR A 110 3.30 -0.54 5.75
C TYR A 110 2.53 0.69 5.33
N MET A 111 3.16 1.85 5.40
CA MET A 111 2.73 3.00 4.63
C MET A 111 3.18 2.78 3.18
N LEU A 112 2.23 2.63 2.26
CA LEU A 112 2.48 2.53 0.83
C LEU A 112 2.60 3.95 0.24
N LEU A 113 3.79 4.28 -0.27
CA LEU A 113 4.05 5.56 -0.92
C LEU A 113 3.77 5.48 -2.42
N SER A 114 4.11 4.34 -3.04
CA SER A 114 3.92 4.09 -4.45
C SER A 114 3.88 2.58 -4.72
N GLY A 115 2.81 2.09 -5.34
CA GLY A 115 2.75 0.78 -5.97
C GLY A 115 3.09 0.87 -7.46
N TYR A 116 2.19 0.40 -8.32
CA TYR A 116 2.26 0.62 -9.76
C TYR A 116 2.31 2.11 -10.12
N ARG A 117 3.06 2.43 -11.17
CA ARG A 117 3.09 3.76 -11.80
C ARG A 117 2.74 3.63 -13.27
N SER A 118 1.74 4.37 -13.72
CA SER A 118 1.47 4.51 -15.15
C SER A 118 2.68 5.09 -15.88
N PRO A 119 2.87 4.79 -17.18
CA PRO A 119 3.91 5.43 -17.98
C PRO A 119 3.88 6.97 -17.89
N GLN A 120 2.67 7.54 -17.83
CA GLN A 120 2.41 8.97 -17.69
C GLN A 120 2.93 9.50 -16.34
N THR A 121 2.57 8.86 -15.23
CA THR A 121 3.09 9.24 -13.90
C THR A 121 4.60 9.06 -13.81
N ASN A 122 5.16 7.98 -14.36
CA ASN A 122 6.60 7.77 -14.34
C ASN A 122 7.33 8.87 -15.13
N ALA A 123 6.84 9.22 -16.33
CA ALA A 123 7.39 10.32 -17.12
C ALA A 123 7.30 11.67 -16.38
N MET A 124 6.15 11.96 -15.76
CA MET A 124 5.95 13.15 -14.94
C MET A 124 6.95 13.22 -13.77
N LEU A 125 7.13 12.13 -13.01
CA LEU A 125 8.09 12.11 -11.91
C LEU A 125 9.53 12.25 -12.39
N ARG A 126 9.88 11.65 -13.53
CA ARG A 126 11.19 11.80 -14.17
C ARG A 126 11.49 13.22 -14.61
N SER A 127 10.50 13.96 -15.08
CA SER A 127 10.69 15.37 -15.46
C SER A 127 11.05 16.26 -14.26
N ARG A 128 10.72 15.82 -13.04
CA ARG A 128 10.93 16.56 -11.78
C ARG A 128 12.13 16.06 -10.98
N SER A 129 12.71 14.92 -11.33
CA SER A 129 13.81 14.30 -10.59
C SER A 129 14.61 13.33 -11.44
N SER A 130 15.93 13.36 -11.28
CA SER A 130 16.84 12.35 -11.84
C SER A 130 16.77 11.00 -11.11
N GLY A 131 16.11 10.92 -9.94
CA GLY A 131 16.01 9.72 -9.11
C GLY A 131 15.01 8.67 -9.59
N VAL A 132 14.37 8.88 -10.76
CA VAL A 132 13.35 7.98 -11.30
C VAL A 132 13.84 7.35 -12.60
N ALA A 133 13.90 6.01 -12.62
CA ALA A 133 14.36 5.26 -13.79
C ALA A 133 13.35 5.31 -14.94
N ARG A 134 13.84 5.37 -16.19
CA ARG A 134 13.00 5.26 -17.40
C ARG A 134 12.26 3.92 -17.43
N ASN A 135 12.99 2.83 -17.18
CA ASN A 135 12.47 1.46 -17.19
C ASN A 135 12.23 0.96 -15.76
N SER A 136 11.48 1.74 -14.97
CA SER A 136 11.22 1.41 -13.56
C SER A 136 10.38 0.13 -13.44
N LEU A 137 10.70 -0.71 -12.45
CA LEU A 137 9.92 -1.90 -12.10
C LEU A 137 8.52 -1.55 -11.53
N HIS A 138 8.30 -0.31 -11.08
CA HIS A 138 6.95 0.17 -10.76
C HIS A 138 6.01 0.12 -11.96
N ILE A 139 6.50 0.41 -13.17
CA ILE A 139 5.66 0.38 -14.39
C ILE A 139 5.30 -1.06 -14.78
N LYS A 140 6.07 -2.04 -14.30
CA LYS A 140 5.85 -3.47 -14.54
C LYS A 140 5.02 -4.14 -13.44
N GLY A 141 4.63 -3.40 -12.40
CA GLY A 141 3.90 -3.98 -11.26
C GLY A 141 4.80 -4.85 -10.38
N GLN A 142 6.11 -4.63 -10.42
CA GLN A 142 7.13 -5.46 -9.79
C GLN A 142 7.83 -4.77 -8.61
N ALA A 143 7.40 -3.57 -8.23
CA ALA A 143 8.03 -2.81 -7.16
C ALA A 143 7.04 -2.00 -6.32
N ALA A 144 7.43 -1.74 -5.07
CA ALA A 144 6.72 -0.90 -4.12
C ALA A 144 7.70 -0.01 -3.34
N ASP A 145 7.27 1.22 -3.04
CA ASP A 145 7.96 2.12 -2.12
C ASP A 145 7.20 2.16 -0.79
N LEU A 146 7.89 1.79 0.28
CA LEU A 146 7.29 1.46 1.57
C LEU A 146 8.00 2.17 2.73
N ARG A 147 7.25 2.46 3.79
CA ARG A 147 7.75 3.00 5.06
C ARG A 147 7.05 2.33 6.22
N LEU A 148 7.75 2.20 7.34
CA LEU A 148 7.18 1.99 8.67
C LEU A 148 7.54 3.18 9.55
N LYS A 149 6.65 3.55 10.46
CA LYS A 149 6.94 4.58 11.48
C LYS A 149 7.80 4.00 12.60
N SER A 150 7.62 2.72 12.91
CA SER A 150 8.31 2.01 14.00
C SER A 150 9.70 1.48 13.64
N ARG A 151 10.15 1.62 12.39
CA ARG A 151 11.44 1.13 11.90
C ARG A 151 12.12 2.16 11.01
N SER A 152 13.43 2.30 11.18
CA SER A 152 14.25 3.12 10.29
C SER A 152 14.35 2.51 8.89
N VAL A 153 14.66 3.35 7.89
CA VAL A 153 14.98 2.92 6.50
C VAL A 153 16.05 1.83 6.49
N ARG A 154 17.10 1.97 7.32
CA ARG A 154 18.18 0.98 7.42
C ARG A 154 17.68 -0.37 7.92
N GLN A 155 16.84 -0.40 8.97
CA GLN A 155 16.27 -1.65 9.48
C GLN A 155 15.39 -2.32 8.44
N MET A 156 14.50 -1.56 7.81
CA MET A 156 13.62 -2.07 6.75
C MET A 156 14.41 -2.63 5.56
N ALA A 157 15.44 -1.90 5.10
CA ALA A 157 16.25 -2.32 3.98
C ALA A 157 17.09 -3.56 4.30
N LYS A 158 17.62 -3.67 5.53
CA LYS A 158 18.34 -4.87 5.98
C LYS A 158 17.43 -6.11 5.95
N ALA A 159 16.20 -5.99 6.46
CA ALA A 159 15.23 -7.09 6.43
C ALA A 159 14.86 -7.51 4.99
N ALA A 160 14.62 -6.54 4.11
CA ALA A 160 14.34 -6.82 2.71
C ALA A 160 15.53 -7.46 1.99
N ALA A 161 16.74 -6.95 2.20
CA ALA A 161 17.94 -7.49 1.59
C ALA A 161 18.24 -8.93 2.05
N SER A 162 17.95 -9.27 3.32
CA SER A 162 18.11 -10.64 3.82
C SER A 162 17.15 -11.66 3.18
N CYS A 163 16.09 -11.21 2.51
CA CYS A 163 15.23 -12.10 1.74
C CYS A 163 15.91 -12.61 0.46
N ALA A 164 16.98 -11.95 -0.01
CA ALA A 164 17.77 -12.32 -1.19
C ALA A 164 16.93 -12.62 -2.46
N SER A 165 15.77 -11.98 -2.60
CA SER A 165 14.75 -12.33 -3.60
C SER A 165 14.40 -11.18 -4.56
N GLY A 166 15.14 -10.06 -4.49
CA GLY A 166 14.96 -8.96 -5.42
C GLY A 166 15.75 -7.70 -5.05
N GLY A 167 15.41 -6.59 -5.70
CA GLY A 167 16.10 -5.31 -5.52
C GLY A 167 15.64 -4.53 -4.29
N VAL A 168 16.60 -3.92 -3.57
CA VAL A 168 16.33 -3.07 -2.41
C VAL A 168 17.01 -1.71 -2.54
N GLY A 169 16.22 -0.64 -2.62
CA GLY A 169 16.70 0.73 -2.68
C GLY A 169 16.48 1.49 -1.37
N THR A 170 17.50 2.20 -0.90
CA THR A 170 17.44 3.01 0.32
C THR A 170 17.30 4.50 0.00
N TYR A 171 16.29 5.14 0.57
CA TYR A 171 16.01 6.57 0.35
C TYR A 171 15.88 7.28 1.70
N SER A 172 17.00 7.41 2.42
CA SER A 172 17.06 7.94 3.79
C SER A 172 16.46 9.36 3.91
N ARG A 173 16.80 10.26 2.98
CA ARG A 173 16.28 11.65 2.95
C ARG A 173 14.77 11.72 2.73
N SER A 174 14.25 10.85 1.88
CA SER A 174 12.81 10.76 1.59
C SER A 174 12.09 9.78 2.52
N ASN A 175 12.83 9.18 3.46
CA ASN A 175 12.38 8.22 4.46
C ASN A 175 11.56 7.05 3.87
N PHE A 176 12.08 6.31 2.89
CA PHE A 176 11.40 5.08 2.42
C PHE A 176 12.39 4.03 1.92
N VAL A 177 11.91 2.80 1.79
CA VAL A 177 12.61 1.70 1.14
C VAL A 177 11.86 1.30 -0.12
N HIS A 178 12.59 1.18 -1.22
CA HIS A 178 12.11 0.55 -2.44
C HIS A 178 12.37 -0.95 -2.34
N MET A 179 11.34 -1.76 -2.63
CA MET A 179 11.44 -3.22 -2.71
C MET A 179 10.89 -3.65 -4.07
N ASP A 180 11.61 -4.51 -4.78
CA ASP A 180 11.19 -5.08 -6.06
C ASP A 180 11.50 -6.56 -6.18
N CYS A 181 10.83 -7.26 -7.09
CA CYS A 181 11.07 -8.68 -7.41
C CYS A 181 11.89 -8.87 -8.71
N GLY A 182 12.78 -7.92 -9.04
CA GLY A 182 13.75 -8.02 -10.12
C GLY A 182 15.04 -8.72 -9.68
N SER A 183 16.17 -8.41 -10.33
CA SER A 183 17.47 -8.99 -9.95
C SER A 183 17.89 -8.57 -8.54
N VAL A 184 18.49 -9.49 -7.79
CA VAL A 184 19.03 -9.20 -6.45
C VAL A 184 20.11 -8.11 -6.54
N ARG A 185 19.87 -6.98 -5.89
CA ARG A 185 20.78 -5.83 -5.87
C ARG A 185 20.37 -4.87 -4.76
N THR A 186 21.32 -4.10 -4.27
CA THR A 186 21.05 -3.03 -3.29
C THR A 186 21.62 -1.71 -3.80
N TRP A 187 20.91 -0.60 -3.58
CA TRP A 187 21.39 0.74 -3.91
C TRP A 187 20.87 1.79 -2.93
N GLY A 188 21.35 3.03 -3.10
CA GLY A 188 20.97 4.18 -2.28
C GLY A 188 22.10 4.67 -1.39
N ALA A 189 21.77 5.63 -0.53
CA ALA A 189 22.70 6.33 0.36
C ALA A 189 22.12 6.47 1.78
#